data_AF-A0A1R3VY78-F1
#
_entry.id   AF-A0A1R3VY78-F1
#
_cell.length_a   1.000
_cell.length_b   1.000
_cell.length_c   1.000
_cell.angle_alpha   90.00
_cell.angle_beta   90.00
_cell.angle_gamma   90.00
#
_symmetry.space_group_name_H-M   'P 1'
#
loop_
_entity.id
_entity.type
_entity.pdbx_description
1 polymer ?
#
loop_
_entity_poly.entity_id
_entity_poly.type
_entity_poly.pdbx_seq_one_letter_code
_entity_poly.pdbx_strand_id
1 'polypeptide(L)'
;MIDNKTLDEMTRKFTEMLPESVRNAQKDIEKNVKASLSGTFQRMDLVTREEFDVQVALLERTRERLAAMEERVTALEKAMLNGGK
;
A
#
# COMPACT_ATOMS: atom_id res chain seq x y z
N MET A 1 29.35 2.98 26.01
CA MET A 1 27.92 2.69 25.76
C MET A 1 27.15 3.77 26.49
N ILE A 2 26.29 4.52 25.82
CA ILE A 2 25.42 5.48 26.50
C ILE A 2 24.36 4.64 27.22
N ASP A 3 24.34 4.71 28.55
CA ASP A 3 23.39 3.97 29.38
C ASP A 3 21.97 4.47 29.14
N ASN A 4 21.05 3.55 28.87
CA ASN A 4 19.63 3.87 28.64
C ASN A 4 19.01 4.62 29.85
N LYS A 5 19.54 4.38 31.05
CA LYS A 5 19.14 5.05 32.29
C LYS A 5 19.47 6.54 32.32
N THR A 6 20.62 6.95 31.78
CA THR A 6 21.02 8.36 31.77
C THR A 6 20.22 9.14 30.73
N LEU A 7 19.85 8.48 29.63
CA LEU A 7 18.93 9.02 28.63
C LEU A 7 17.54 9.26 29.23
N ASP A 8 16.99 8.26 29.92
CA ASP A 8 15.66 8.34 30.57
C ASP A 8 15.58 9.46 31.63
N GLU A 9 16.63 9.65 32.43
CA GLU A 9 16.68 10.72 33.42
C GLU A 9 16.73 12.12 32.78
N MET A 10 17.47 12.27 31.68
CA MET A 10 17.49 13.50 30.90
C MET A 10 16.12 13.78 30.27
N THR A 11 15.47 12.76 29.71
CA THR A 11 14.12 12.87 29.14
C THR A 11 13.07 13.24 30.19
N ARG A 12 13.14 12.67 31.40
CA ARG A 12 12.25 13.04 32.52
C ARG A 12 12.44 14.47 32.97
N LYS A 13 13.68 14.88 33.29
CA LYS A 13 13.97 16.26 33.71
C LYS A 13 13.61 17.27 32.63
N PHE A 14 13.87 16.94 31.36
CA PHE A 14 13.45 17.76 30.23
C PHE A 14 11.93 17.92 30.19
N THR A 15 11.18 16.81 30.31
CA THR A 15 9.71 16.79 30.27
C THR A 15 9.04 17.45 31.49
N GLU A 16 9.73 17.49 32.64
CA GLU A 16 9.30 18.19 33.86
C GLU A 16 9.59 19.69 33.83
N MET A 17 10.64 20.12 33.12
CA MET A 17 10.97 21.54 32.91
C MET A 17 10.19 22.16 31.73
N LEU A 18 9.50 21.34 30.92
CA LEU A 18 8.63 21.85 29.87
C LEU A 18 7.37 22.49 30.47
N PRO A 19 7.05 23.74 30.12
CA PRO A 19 5.80 24.39 30.52
C PRO A 19 4.58 23.58 30.05
N GLU A 20 3.45 23.67 30.77
CA GLU A 20 2.20 23.02 30.34
C GLU A 20 1.81 23.35 28.89
N SER A 21 2.14 24.56 28.42
CA SER A 21 1.92 24.98 27.03
C SER A 21 2.64 24.09 26.02
N VAL A 22 3.82 23.55 26.35
CA VAL A 22 4.57 22.64 25.47
C VAL A 22 4.02 21.21 25.53
N ARG A 23 3.55 20.75 26.69
CA ARG A 23 2.85 19.44 26.79
C ARG A 23 1.52 19.44 26.01
N ASN A 24 0.78 20.55 26.05
CA ASN A 24 -0.43 20.70 25.26
C ASN A 24 -0.10 20.81 23.77
N ALA A 25 0.96 21.56 23.41
CA ALA A 25 1.45 21.62 22.03
C ALA A 25 1.88 20.24 21.50
N GLN A 26 2.47 19.36 22.33
CA GLN A 26 2.80 17.99 21.92
C GLN A 26 1.55 17.20 21.50
N LYS A 27 0.48 17.27 22.30
CA LYS A 27 -0.80 16.62 21.97
C LYS A 27 -1.45 17.20 20.71
N ASP A 28 -1.38 18.51 20.53
CA ASP A 28 -1.92 19.18 19.33
C ASP A 28 -1.12 18.84 18.07
N ILE A 29 0.20 18.74 18.18
CA ILE A 29 1.07 18.28 17.09
C ILE A 29 0.73 16.82 16.73
N GLU A 30 0.61 15.93 17.72
CA GLU A 30 0.24 14.53 17.50
C GLU A 30 -1.13 14.42 16.79
N LYS A 31 -2.11 15.18 17.25
CA LYS A 31 -3.45 15.24 16.65
C LYS A 31 -3.41 15.76 15.21
N ASN A 32 -2.65 16.82 14.94
CA ASN A 32 -2.51 17.40 13.61
C ASN A 32 -1.77 16.48 12.64
N VAL A 33 -0.71 15.80 13.10
CA VAL A 33 0.02 14.80 12.31
C VAL A 33 -0.90 13.63 11.97
N LYS A 34 -1.66 13.11 12.95
CA LYS A 34 -2.62 12.03 12.72
C LYS A 34 -3.72 12.45 11.74
N ALA A 35 -4.26 13.66 11.87
CA ALA A 35 -5.27 14.19 10.96
C ALA A 35 -4.72 14.38 9.54
N SER A 36 -3.48 14.87 9.41
CA SER A 36 -2.80 15.04 8.13
C SER A 36 -2.52 13.71 7.43
N LEU A 37 -2.06 12.70 8.17
CA LEU A 37 -1.84 11.35 7.67
C LEU A 37 -3.15 10.71 7.23
N SER A 38 -4.19 10.73 8.07
CA SER A 38 -5.51 10.21 7.72
C SER A 38 -6.10 10.92 6.49
N GLY A 39 -5.97 12.24 6.40
CA GLY A 39 -6.43 13.03 5.26
C GLY A 39 -5.58 12.84 4.00
N THR A 40 -4.33 12.36 4.13
CA THR A 40 -3.47 11.97 3.01
C THR A 40 -3.85 10.57 2.53
N PHE A 41 -4.08 9.62 3.44
CA PHE A 41 -4.58 8.28 3.10
C PHE A 41 -5.94 8.34 2.40
N GLN A 42 -6.85 9.22 2.81
CA GLN A 42 -8.11 9.44 2.09
C GLN A 42 -7.96 10.07 0.69
N ARG A 43 -6.87 10.80 0.44
CA ARG A 43 -6.60 11.45 -0.84
C ARG A 43 -5.77 10.59 -1.80
N MET A 44 -5.22 9.48 -1.33
CA MET A 44 -4.68 8.47 -2.22
C MET A 44 -5.85 7.63 -2.72
N ASP A 45 -5.87 7.31 -4.02
CA ASP A 45 -6.82 6.36 -4.63
C ASP A 45 -6.53 4.94 -4.13
N LEU A 46 -6.70 4.73 -2.82
CA LEU A 46 -6.44 3.48 -2.15
C LEU A 46 -7.55 2.50 -2.54
N VAL A 47 -7.18 1.56 -3.41
CA VAL A 47 -7.98 0.34 -3.59
C VAL A 47 -7.89 -0.49 -2.33
N THR A 48 -9.05 -0.97 -1.88
CA THR A 48 -9.10 -1.92 -0.77
C THR A 48 -8.37 -3.19 -1.16
N ARG A 49 -7.89 -3.94 -0.16
CA ARG A 49 -7.24 -5.23 -0.41
C ARG A 49 -8.14 -6.20 -1.18
N GLU A 50 -9.44 -6.17 -0.88
CA GLU A 50 -10.46 -6.98 -1.55
C GLU A 50 -10.61 -6.62 -3.04
N GLU A 51 -10.70 -5.33 -3.37
CA GLU A 51 -10.76 -4.87 -4.78
C GLU A 51 -9.50 -5.23 -5.56
N PHE A 52 -8.33 -5.17 -4.92
CA PHE A 52 -7.08 -5.62 -5.51
C PHE A 52 -7.12 -7.11 -5.83
N ASP A 53 -7.53 -7.94 -4.87
CA ASP A 53 -7.60 -9.40 -5.04
C ASP A 53 -8.60 -9.79 -6.15
N VAL A 54 -9.73 -9.08 -6.26
CA VAL A 54 -10.69 -9.25 -7.37
C VAL A 54 -10.05 -8.94 -8.72
N GLN A 55 -9.28 -7.85 -8.83
CA GLN A 55 -8.61 -7.49 -10.08
C GLN A 55 -7.55 -8.53 -10.48
N VAL A 56 -6.81 -9.07 -9.52
CA VAL A 56 -5.85 -10.17 -9.75
C VAL A 56 -6.57 -11.40 -10.31
N ALA A 57 -7.66 -11.83 -9.68
CA ALA A 57 -8.43 -12.98 -10.16
C ALA A 57 -9.03 -12.75 -11.56
N LEU A 58 -9.50 -11.52 -11.84
CA LEU A 58 -9.98 -11.15 -13.16
C LEU A 58 -8.87 -11.25 -14.21
N LEU A 59 -7.66 -10.78 -13.87
CA LEU A 59 -6.49 -10.81 -14.75
C LEU A 59 -6.02 -12.25 -15.03
N GLU A 60 -6.04 -13.13 -14.03
CA GLU A 60 -5.72 -14.54 -14.23
C GLU A 60 -6.69 -15.18 -15.24
N ARG A 61 -7.99 -14.97 -15.06
CA ARG A 61 -9.02 -15.47 -15.96
C ARG A 61 -8.89 -14.92 -17.38
N THR A 62 -8.50 -13.66 -17.55
CA THR A 62 -8.29 -13.10 -18.90
C THR A 62 -7.07 -13.71 -19.57
N ARG A 63 -6.00 -14.00 -18.83
CA ARG A 63 -4.80 -14.69 -19.37
C ARG A 63 -5.13 -16.10 -19.83
N GLU A 64 -5.92 -16.85 -19.06
CA GLU A 64 -6.39 -18.18 -19.47
C GLU A 64 -7.20 -18.13 -20.76
N ARG A 65 -8.14 -17.19 -20.85
CA ARG A 65 -8.96 -17.00 -22.05
C ARG A 65 -8.13 -16.57 -23.26
N LEU A 66 -7.12 -15.72 -23.05
CA LEU A 66 -6.21 -15.28 -24.09
C LEU A 66 -5.40 -16.47 -24.64
N ALA A 67 -4.82 -17.28 -23.76
CA ALA A 67 -4.07 -18.48 -24.16
C ALA A 67 -4.93 -19.46 -24.98
N ALA A 68 -6.18 -19.69 -24.55
CA ALA A 68 -7.11 -20.53 -25.30
C ALA A 68 -7.46 -19.95 -26.69
N MET A 69 -7.57 -18.62 -26.81
CA MET A 69 -7.78 -17.98 -28.11
C MET A 69 -6.54 -18.07 -29.01
N GLU A 70 -5.35 -17.86 -28.46
CA GLU A 70 -4.08 -18.01 -29.18
C GLU A 70 -3.90 -19.43 -29.73
N GLU A 71 -4.25 -20.45 -28.94
CA GLU A 71 -4.21 -21.84 -29.38
C GLU A 71 -5.20 -22.09 -30.52
N ARG A 72 -6.44 -21.58 -30.41
CA ARG A 72 -7.45 -21.70 -31.46
C ARG A 72 -7.02 -21.01 -32.76
N VAL A 73 -6.45 -19.82 -32.67
CA VAL A 73 -5.93 -19.09 -33.84
C VAL A 73 -4.80 -19.89 -34.48
N THR A 74 -3.84 -20.37 -33.68
CA THR A 74 -2.73 -21.20 -34.17
C THR A 74 -3.23 -22.46 -34.88
N ALA A 75 -4.25 -23.12 -34.34
CA ALA A 75 -4.85 -24.30 -34.95
C ALA A 75 -5.52 -23.97 -36.30
N LEU A 76 -6.23 -22.84 -36.38
CA LEU A 76 -6.86 -22.36 -37.61
C LEU A 76 -5.83 -21.97 -38.67
N GLU A 77 -4.76 -21.27 -38.28
CA GLU A 77 -3.66 -20.90 -39.17
C GLU A 77 -2.98 -22.14 -39.75
N LYS A 78 -2.70 -23.15 -38.92
CA LYS A 78 -2.16 -24.45 -39.37
C LYS A 78 -3.11 -25.17 -40.31
N ALA A 79 -4.41 -25.19 -40.03
CA ALA A 79 -5.40 -25.82 -40.88
C ALA A 79 -5.48 -25.15 -42.27
N MET A 80 -5.42 -23.82 -42.32
CA MET A 80 -5.41 -23.05 -43.57
C MET A 80 -4.12 -23.25 -44.37
N LEU A 81 -2.97 -23.30 -43.71
CA LEU A 81 -1.68 -23.58 -44.37
C LEU A 81 -1.58 -25.00 -44.92
N ASN A 82 -2.22 -25.97 -44.26
CA ASN A 82 -2.21 -27.37 -44.68
C ASN A 82 -3.28 -27.70 -45.74
N GLY A 83 -4.35 -26.91 -45.84
CA GLY A 83 -5.44 -27.10 -46.82
C GLY A 83 -5.18 -26.52 -48.22
N GLY A 84 -4.02 -25.90 -48.45
CA GLY A 84 -3.61 -25.32 -49.74
C GLY A 84 -2.76 -26.24 -50.63
N LYS A 85 -2.71 -27.55 -50.35
CA LYS A 85 -2.06 -28.57 -51.19
C LYS A 85 -3.10 -29.54 -51.75
#